data_AF-A0A2E5XGX9-F1
#
_entry.id   AF-A0A2E5XGX9-F1
#
_cell.length_a   1.000
_cell.length_b   1.000
_cell.length_c   1.000
_cell.angle_alpha   90.00
_cell.angle_beta   90.00
_cell.angle_gamma   90.00
#
_symmetry.space_group_name_H-M   'P 1'
#
loop_
_entity.id
_entity.type
_entity.pdbx_description
1 polymer ?
#
loop_
_entity_poly.entity_id
_entity_poly.type
_entity_poly.pdbx_seq_one_letter_code
_entity_poly.pdbx_strand_id
1 'polypeptide(L)'
;MMEPLACQITRRHLLGRSPLALGSVALASLCRAGQRSSGGLPSSGPGGSLHFAPRARRVIYLFMSGGPSHVDTFDPKPLLHERDGQEMPPALIANHEFAMIKESRPKVKGSPWSFRPRGQSGTEVSELFPHVGRVIDEIAMIRSIHTDSFNHDPAVMFMNTGSVRFGRPSMGSWLSYGLGSENSDLPSFVVLVSGKNRQPLLDSYWGAGFLPSRHQGTTFRTSGDPVLHIKNPPGVTREERRRQLNLLRWMNQRRHEAVNDPEIATRIAQYELAYRMQVSVPELTDITSEPESARRAYGAEPGKASFANNCLLARKLAERGVRFIQLYDKGWDSHGEIRKDHATRCRHVDQPIAALLTDLRQRGLLDDTLVIWGGEFGRTPMSQGRGESAGRDHHPHGFTMWLAGGGIKPGIVHGATDEFGYFAREDKVHVHDLHATMLHCLGLRHKDFTFRHQGRAFRLTDEFGKVVEPLLV
;
A
#
# COMPACT_ATOMS: atom_id res chain seq x y z
N MET A 1 -62.43 8.95 -24.06
CA MET A 1 -61.38 9.98 -24.16
C MET A 1 -61.07 10.47 -22.75
N MET A 2 -60.07 9.89 -22.09
CA MET A 2 -59.49 10.42 -20.85
C MET A 2 -58.11 10.96 -21.20
N GLU A 3 -57.85 12.20 -20.79
CA GLU A 3 -56.85 13.11 -21.33
C GLU A 3 -55.37 12.70 -21.12
N PRO A 4 -54.49 12.99 -22.08
CA PRO A 4 -53.02 12.97 -21.92
C PRO A 4 -52.47 13.99 -20.91
N LEU A 5 -53.30 14.90 -20.40
CA LEU A 5 -52.91 16.00 -19.51
C LEU A 5 -52.51 15.51 -18.09
N ALA A 6 -53.12 14.43 -17.60
CA ALA A 6 -52.85 13.88 -16.28
C ALA A 6 -51.42 13.30 -16.14
N CYS A 7 -50.82 12.84 -17.25
CA CYS A 7 -49.48 12.23 -17.25
C CYS A 7 -48.34 13.27 -17.31
N GLN A 8 -48.60 14.48 -17.84
CA GLN A 8 -47.62 15.57 -17.83
C GLN A 8 -47.56 16.31 -16.48
N ILE A 9 -48.64 16.28 -15.71
CA ILE A 9 -48.71 16.90 -14.38
C ILE A 9 -47.92 16.09 -13.33
N THR A 10 -47.70 14.79 -13.49
CA THR A 10 -47.10 13.95 -12.44
C THR A 10 -45.57 14.03 -12.35
N ARG A 11 -44.83 14.23 -13.46
CA ARG A 11 -43.34 14.30 -13.41
C ARG A 11 -42.82 15.71 -13.08
N ARG A 12 -43.35 16.75 -13.72
CA ARG A 12 -42.87 18.13 -13.55
C ARG A 12 -43.36 18.75 -12.24
N HIS A 13 -44.52 18.33 -11.70
CA HIS A 13 -45.01 18.77 -10.39
C HIS A 13 -44.27 18.06 -9.24
N LEU A 14 -43.97 16.76 -9.38
CA LEU A 14 -43.16 16.02 -8.40
C LEU A 14 -41.74 16.58 -8.29
N LEU A 15 -41.08 16.86 -9.42
CA LEU A 15 -39.71 17.42 -9.44
C LEU A 15 -39.69 18.93 -9.14
N GLY A 16 -40.71 19.69 -9.56
CA GLY A 16 -40.77 21.15 -9.41
C GLY A 16 -41.21 21.64 -8.03
N ARG A 17 -41.99 20.85 -7.27
CA ARG A 17 -42.41 21.19 -5.89
C ARG A 17 -41.71 20.37 -4.80
N SER A 18 -40.86 19.41 -5.17
CA SER A 18 -40.08 18.61 -4.22
C SER A 18 -38.54 18.80 -4.25
N PRO A 19 -37.96 19.96 -4.63
CA PRO A 19 -36.52 20.15 -4.50
C PRO A 19 -36.08 20.01 -3.03
N LEU A 20 -36.97 20.35 -2.08
CA LEU A 20 -36.79 20.08 -0.66
C LEU A 20 -36.88 18.59 -0.29
N ALA A 21 -37.61 17.73 -1.01
CA ALA A 21 -37.71 16.30 -0.68
C ALA A 21 -36.52 15.49 -1.22
N LEU A 22 -36.12 15.72 -2.48
CA LEU A 22 -34.90 15.11 -3.01
C LEU A 22 -33.65 15.70 -2.34
N GLY A 23 -33.66 17.02 -2.11
CA GLY A 23 -32.62 17.71 -1.35
C GLY A 23 -32.56 17.26 0.11
N SER A 24 -33.69 17.01 0.77
CA SER A 24 -33.70 16.46 2.14
C SER A 24 -33.41 14.97 2.21
N VAL A 25 -33.70 14.17 1.18
CA VAL A 25 -33.24 12.77 1.11
C VAL A 25 -31.74 12.73 0.84
N ALA A 26 -31.22 13.59 -0.05
CA ALA A 26 -29.79 13.74 -0.30
C ALA A 26 -29.08 14.28 0.95
N LEU A 27 -29.62 15.32 1.60
CA LEU A 27 -29.11 15.88 2.85
C LEU A 27 -29.24 14.87 3.99
N ALA A 28 -30.33 14.13 4.11
CA ALA A 28 -30.46 13.06 5.10
C ALA A 28 -29.50 11.92 4.81
N SER A 29 -29.20 11.62 3.53
CA SER A 29 -28.18 10.64 3.16
C SER A 29 -26.77 11.13 3.48
N LEU A 30 -26.47 12.41 3.21
CA LEU A 30 -25.20 13.08 3.53
C LEU A 30 -25.03 13.26 5.05
N CYS A 31 -26.06 13.68 5.76
CA CYS A 31 -26.11 13.77 7.22
C CYS A 31 -26.08 12.39 7.86
N ARG A 32 -26.64 11.34 7.24
CA ARG A 32 -26.53 9.96 7.73
C ARG A 32 -25.19 9.33 7.40
N ALA A 33 -24.51 9.77 6.33
CA ALA A 33 -23.11 9.47 6.09
C ALA A 33 -22.22 10.17 7.13
N GLY A 34 -22.48 11.46 7.40
CA GLY A 34 -21.83 12.25 8.46
C GLY A 34 -22.18 11.82 9.89
N GLN A 35 -23.35 11.21 10.10
CA GLN A 35 -23.76 10.62 11.38
C GLN A 35 -23.33 9.16 11.52
N ARG A 36 -23.06 8.42 10.43
CA ARG A 36 -22.37 7.13 10.51
C ARG A 36 -20.90 7.29 10.84
N SER A 37 -20.30 8.44 10.54
CA SER A 37 -19.02 8.86 11.14
C SER A 37 -19.13 9.29 12.61
N SER A 38 -20.33 9.60 13.13
CA SER A 38 -20.53 10.02 14.53
C SER A 38 -21.34 9.02 15.39
N GLY A 39 -21.80 7.90 14.83
CA GLY A 39 -22.75 6.97 15.45
C GLY A 39 -22.33 5.50 15.40
N GLY A 40 -21.08 5.23 15.01
CA GLY A 40 -20.42 4.00 15.42
C GLY A 40 -20.09 4.10 16.91
N LEU A 41 -20.07 2.98 17.63
CA LEU A 41 -19.28 2.83 18.86
C LEU A 41 -18.00 3.68 18.76
N PRO A 42 -17.62 4.42 19.81
CA PRO A 42 -16.60 5.47 19.75
C PRO A 42 -15.44 5.02 18.88
N SER A 43 -14.99 5.89 17.96
CA SER A 43 -13.73 5.71 17.24
C SER A 43 -12.74 5.14 18.24
N SER A 44 -12.39 3.87 18.09
CA SER A 44 -11.79 3.13 19.21
C SER A 44 -10.33 3.53 19.46
N GLY A 45 -9.82 4.50 18.68
CA GLY A 45 -8.61 5.30 18.91
C GLY A 45 -8.79 6.33 20.03
N PRO A 46 -7.79 6.54 20.90
CA PRO A 46 -7.78 7.72 21.75
C PRO A 46 -7.71 8.95 20.82
N GLY A 47 -8.78 9.74 20.80
CA GLY A 47 -8.89 10.98 20.04
C GLY A 47 -9.52 10.82 18.66
N GLY A 48 -10.85 10.74 18.58
CA GLY A 48 -11.61 10.85 17.31
C GLY A 48 -11.40 12.17 16.53
N SER A 49 -10.40 12.96 16.91
CA SER A 49 -9.87 14.12 16.21
C SER A 49 -8.46 13.81 15.72
N LEU A 50 -8.20 14.10 14.46
CA LEU A 50 -6.84 14.19 13.94
C LEU A 50 -6.01 15.11 14.85
N HIS A 51 -4.75 14.76 15.07
CA HIS A 51 -3.86 15.53 15.95
C HIS A 51 -3.48 16.88 15.32
N PHE A 52 -3.58 16.96 13.99
CA PHE A 52 -3.33 18.14 13.16
C PHE A 52 -3.98 17.93 11.78
N ALA A 53 -4.03 18.99 10.96
CA ALA A 53 -4.66 18.93 9.64
C ALA A 53 -3.95 17.89 8.75
N PRO A 54 -4.68 16.92 8.17
CA PRO A 54 -4.08 15.87 7.35
C PRO A 54 -3.70 16.45 5.98
N ARG A 55 -2.56 16.01 5.45
CA ARG A 55 -2.16 16.28 4.05
C ARG A 55 -2.56 15.12 3.13
N ALA A 56 -2.58 13.90 3.65
CA ALA A 56 -3.05 12.70 2.95
C ALA A 56 -4.35 12.17 3.59
N ARG A 57 -5.22 11.58 2.77
CA ARG A 57 -6.42 10.85 3.20
C ARG A 57 -6.26 9.34 3.08
N ARG A 58 -5.35 8.88 2.23
CA ARG A 58 -5.15 7.47 1.92
C ARG A 58 -3.72 7.18 1.50
N VAL A 59 -3.36 5.90 1.55
CA VAL A 59 -2.05 5.38 1.17
C VAL A 59 -2.19 4.32 0.08
N ILE A 60 -1.37 4.43 -0.96
CA ILE A 60 -1.11 3.33 -1.90
C ILE A 60 0.33 2.88 -1.70
N TYR A 61 0.53 1.64 -1.24
CA TYR A 61 1.85 1.08 -1.04
C TYR A 61 2.18 0.02 -2.09
N LEU A 62 3.12 0.35 -2.97
CA LEU A 62 3.70 -0.52 -3.98
C LEU A 62 4.87 -1.30 -3.37
N PHE A 63 4.59 -2.47 -2.81
CA PHE A 63 5.55 -3.33 -2.13
C PHE A 63 6.23 -4.29 -3.11
N MET A 64 7.49 -4.03 -3.42
CA MET A 64 8.30 -4.88 -4.29
C MET A 64 8.92 -6.01 -3.46
N SER A 65 8.18 -7.11 -3.30
CA SER A 65 8.54 -8.21 -2.40
C SER A 65 9.77 -8.96 -2.90
N GLY A 66 10.78 -8.96 -2.05
CA GLY A 66 12.10 -9.48 -2.33
C GLY A 66 13.18 -8.40 -2.40
N GLY A 67 12.96 -7.17 -1.94
CA GLY A 67 14.00 -6.13 -1.84
C GLY A 67 14.70 -5.77 -3.16
N PRO A 68 14.20 -4.76 -3.91
CA PRO A 68 14.87 -4.25 -5.10
C PRO A 68 16.30 -3.81 -4.81
N SER A 69 17.20 -4.02 -5.77
CA SER A 69 18.57 -3.55 -5.63
C SER A 69 18.62 -2.03 -5.84
N HIS A 70 18.85 -1.28 -4.77
CA HIS A 70 18.89 0.18 -4.82
C HIS A 70 20.01 0.70 -5.72
N VAL A 71 21.19 0.05 -5.66
CA VAL A 71 22.35 0.39 -6.50
C VAL A 71 22.17 0.09 -7.99
N ASP A 72 21.11 -0.62 -8.35
CA ASP A 72 20.75 -0.95 -9.73
C ASP A 72 19.56 -0.16 -10.26
N THR A 73 18.88 0.58 -9.37
CA THR A 73 17.60 1.24 -9.66
C THR A 73 17.68 2.76 -9.49
N PHE A 74 18.00 3.24 -8.29
CA PHE A 74 17.82 4.65 -7.92
C PHE A 74 18.99 5.27 -7.13
N ASP A 75 20.04 4.51 -6.84
CA ASP A 75 21.21 4.95 -6.07
C ASP A 75 22.52 4.64 -6.83
N PRO A 76 22.84 5.41 -7.90
CA PRO A 76 24.02 5.15 -8.71
C PRO A 76 25.31 5.24 -7.89
N LYS A 77 26.20 4.25 -8.08
CA LYS A 77 27.51 4.17 -7.40
C LYS A 77 28.64 4.05 -8.41
N PRO A 78 29.26 5.17 -8.84
CA PRO A 78 30.39 5.13 -9.77
C PRO A 78 31.56 4.27 -9.27
N LEU A 79 31.90 4.36 -7.99
CA LEU A 79 32.97 3.55 -7.38
C LEU A 79 32.66 2.05 -7.44
N LEU A 80 31.38 1.68 -7.29
CA LEU A 80 30.94 0.29 -7.39
C LEU A 80 31.18 -0.29 -8.78
N HIS A 81 30.98 0.52 -9.82
CA HIS A 81 31.26 0.14 -11.21
C HIS A 81 32.76 0.09 -11.50
N GLU A 82 33.54 1.08 -11.03
CA GLU A 82 35.00 1.11 -11.19
C GLU A 82 35.68 -0.12 -10.56
N ARG A 83 35.18 -0.55 -9.39
CA ARG A 83 35.75 -1.66 -8.63
C ARG A 83 35.11 -3.02 -8.94
N ASP A 84 34.32 -3.14 -10.01
CA ASP A 84 33.66 -4.40 -10.35
C ASP A 84 34.65 -5.58 -10.41
N GLY A 85 34.29 -6.69 -9.75
CA GLY A 85 35.11 -7.89 -9.68
C GLY A 85 36.31 -7.85 -8.73
N GLN A 86 36.62 -6.68 -8.13
CA GLN A 86 37.65 -6.54 -7.09
C GLN A 86 37.13 -7.02 -5.72
N GLU A 87 38.03 -7.32 -4.78
CA GLU A 87 37.64 -7.69 -3.41
C GLU A 87 36.99 -6.49 -2.70
N MET A 88 35.88 -6.76 -2.00
CA MET A 88 35.25 -5.77 -1.14
C MET A 88 36.22 -5.38 -0.01
N PRO A 89 36.37 -4.07 0.33
CA PRO A 89 37.25 -3.67 1.42
C PRO A 89 36.92 -4.43 2.72
N PRO A 90 37.86 -5.20 3.29
CA PRO A 90 37.58 -6.05 4.46
C PRO A 90 37.05 -5.29 5.67
N ALA A 91 37.50 -4.04 5.85
CA ALA A 91 37.04 -3.17 6.92
C ALA A 91 35.55 -2.82 6.83
N LEU A 92 34.96 -2.78 5.61
CA LEU A 92 33.55 -2.43 5.43
C LEU A 92 32.61 -3.60 5.76
N ILE A 93 33.10 -4.83 5.61
CA ILE A 93 32.33 -6.06 5.83
C ILE A 93 32.72 -6.79 7.13
N ALA A 94 33.59 -6.18 7.93
CA ALA A 94 34.04 -6.76 9.19
C ALA A 94 32.84 -7.00 10.12
N ASN A 95 32.73 -8.22 10.65
CA ASN A 95 31.66 -8.66 11.57
C ASN A 95 30.24 -8.70 10.97
N HIS A 96 30.10 -8.80 9.65
CA HIS A 96 28.80 -8.99 9.02
C HIS A 96 28.55 -10.42 8.59
N GLU A 97 27.31 -10.87 8.84
CA GLU A 97 26.81 -12.14 8.37
C GLU A 97 26.05 -11.94 7.05
N PHE A 98 26.38 -12.78 6.06
CA PHE A 98 25.68 -12.83 4.78
C PHE A 98 24.77 -14.04 4.74
N ALA A 99 23.53 -13.84 4.26
CA ALA A 99 22.56 -14.93 4.16
C ALA A 99 23.07 -16.02 3.19
N MET A 100 23.54 -15.61 2.01
CA MET A 100 23.87 -16.51 0.92
C MET A 100 25.30 -16.39 0.39
N ILE A 101 25.98 -15.25 0.53
CA ILE A 101 27.41 -15.14 0.17
C ILE A 101 28.23 -15.96 1.18
N LYS A 102 29.02 -16.93 0.68
CA LYS A 102 29.84 -17.83 1.52
C LYS A 102 31.34 -17.65 1.32
N GLU A 103 31.72 -16.86 0.32
CA GLU A 103 33.11 -16.55 0.03
C GLU A 103 33.75 -15.74 1.16
N SER A 104 34.96 -16.14 1.58
CA SER A 104 35.73 -15.42 2.59
C SER A 104 36.19 -14.03 2.14
N ARG A 105 36.24 -13.80 0.83
CA ARG A 105 36.56 -12.52 0.20
C ARG A 105 35.51 -12.19 -0.87
N PRO A 106 34.35 -11.65 -0.47
CA PRO A 106 33.30 -11.24 -1.40
C PRO A 106 33.84 -10.22 -2.40
N LYS A 107 33.38 -10.32 -3.65
CA LYS A 107 33.75 -9.39 -4.71
C LYS A 107 32.70 -8.32 -4.88
N VAL A 108 33.13 -7.10 -5.16
CA VAL A 108 32.27 -6.00 -5.60
C VAL A 108 31.54 -6.39 -6.89
N LYS A 109 30.26 -6.02 -6.97
CA LYS A 109 29.45 -6.15 -8.18
C LYS A 109 28.92 -4.79 -8.61
N GLY A 110 29.55 -4.24 -9.64
CA GLY A 110 29.10 -3.06 -10.36
C GLY A 110 27.68 -3.23 -10.88
N SER A 111 26.93 -2.12 -10.92
CA SER A 111 25.63 -2.15 -11.58
C SER A 111 25.80 -2.41 -13.07
N PRO A 112 25.06 -3.37 -13.66
CA PRO A 112 25.15 -3.64 -15.09
C PRO A 112 24.38 -2.65 -15.97
N TRP A 113 23.74 -1.64 -15.38
CA TRP A 113 22.84 -0.70 -16.05
C TRP A 113 23.40 0.72 -16.05
N SER A 114 23.04 1.48 -17.09
CA SER A 114 23.38 2.90 -17.16
C SER A 114 22.40 3.77 -16.37
N PHE A 115 22.90 4.86 -15.82
CA PHE A 115 22.12 5.86 -15.09
C PHE A 115 22.15 7.19 -15.84
N ARG A 116 21.04 7.92 -15.82
CA ARG A 116 20.96 9.25 -16.43
C ARG A 116 20.13 10.18 -15.56
N PRO A 117 20.49 11.47 -15.49
CA PRO A 117 19.64 12.47 -14.84
C PRO A 117 18.29 12.54 -15.56
N ARG A 118 17.22 12.65 -14.77
CA ARG A 118 15.84 12.71 -15.25
C ARG A 118 15.11 13.89 -14.61
N GLY A 119 14.08 14.37 -15.31
CA GLY A 119 13.26 15.49 -14.84
C GLY A 119 14.04 16.80 -14.69
N GLN A 120 13.41 17.77 -14.06
CA GLN A 120 14.01 19.04 -13.66
C GLN A 120 14.83 18.93 -12.38
N SER A 121 14.48 17.97 -11.52
CA SER A 121 15.24 17.63 -10.31
C SER A 121 16.65 17.11 -10.61
N GLY A 122 16.88 16.60 -11.83
CA GLY A 122 18.15 16.00 -12.22
C GLY A 122 18.44 14.67 -11.51
N THR A 123 17.42 14.08 -10.85
CA THR A 123 17.57 12.81 -10.13
C THR A 123 18.05 11.73 -11.09
N GLU A 124 19.17 11.09 -10.77
CA GLU A 124 19.70 9.99 -11.57
C GLU A 124 18.88 8.72 -11.39
N VAL A 125 18.44 8.15 -12.51
CA VAL A 125 17.60 6.96 -12.56
C VAL A 125 18.20 5.95 -13.53
N SER A 126 18.16 4.67 -13.15
CA SER A 126 18.57 3.56 -14.01
C SER A 126 17.76 3.51 -15.31
N GLU A 127 18.39 3.05 -16.39
CA GLU A 127 17.72 2.78 -17.67
C GLU A 127 16.62 1.71 -17.56
N LEU A 128 16.54 0.99 -16.44
CA LEU A 128 15.46 0.08 -16.09
C LEU A 128 14.10 0.76 -15.87
N PHE A 129 14.11 2.06 -15.57
CA PHE A 129 12.91 2.84 -15.24
C PHE A 129 12.66 4.02 -16.19
N PRO A 130 12.53 3.79 -17.52
CA PRO A 130 12.35 4.86 -18.49
C PRO A 130 11.02 5.61 -18.36
N HIS A 131 9.97 5.00 -17.81
CA HIS A 131 8.67 5.63 -17.61
C HIS A 131 8.60 6.37 -16.27
N VAL A 132 9.05 5.77 -15.17
CA VAL A 132 9.14 6.44 -13.86
C VAL A 132 10.08 7.64 -13.94
N GLY A 133 11.16 7.54 -14.71
CA GLY A 133 12.03 8.68 -15.00
C GLY A 133 11.32 9.90 -15.63
N ARG A 134 10.13 9.74 -16.23
CA ARG A 134 9.35 10.87 -16.77
C ARG A 134 8.52 11.60 -15.72
N VAL A 135 8.25 10.95 -14.59
CA VAL A 135 7.47 11.49 -13.46
C VAL A 135 8.33 11.65 -12.21
N ILE A 136 9.66 11.62 -12.36
CA ILE A 136 10.61 11.66 -11.24
C ILE A 136 10.50 12.93 -10.41
N ASP A 137 10.06 14.04 -11.03
CA ASP A 137 9.88 15.31 -10.34
C ASP A 137 8.68 15.31 -9.39
N GLU A 138 7.78 14.32 -9.45
CA GLU A 138 6.69 14.12 -8.50
C GLU A 138 7.13 13.28 -7.28
N ILE A 139 8.35 12.74 -7.31
CA ILE A 139 8.83 11.72 -6.38
C ILE A 139 9.88 12.32 -5.44
N ALA A 140 9.75 12.03 -4.14
CA ALA A 140 10.80 12.20 -3.14
C ALA A 140 11.55 10.88 -2.97
N MET A 141 12.82 10.86 -3.37
CA MET A 141 13.70 9.71 -3.22
C MET A 141 14.34 9.70 -1.82
N ILE A 142 14.35 8.57 -1.14
CA ILE A 142 15.05 8.39 0.13
C ILE A 142 16.12 7.32 -0.06
N ARG A 143 17.39 7.72 -0.12
CA ARG A 143 18.52 6.80 -0.37
C ARG A 143 19.16 6.24 0.90
N SER A 144 18.68 6.66 2.07
CA SER A 144 19.26 6.35 3.38
C SER A 144 18.36 5.49 4.27
N ILE A 145 17.43 4.72 3.67
CA ILE A 145 16.59 3.81 4.44
C ILE A 145 17.45 2.67 5.01
N HIS A 146 17.18 2.27 6.24
CA HIS A 146 17.77 1.07 6.85
C HIS A 146 16.78 0.38 7.79
N THR A 147 17.00 -0.92 8.00
CA THR A 147 16.17 -1.81 8.82
C THR A 147 17.05 -2.74 9.65
N ASP A 148 16.43 -3.48 10.56
CA ASP A 148 17.14 -4.37 11.50
C ASP A 148 17.16 -5.84 11.06
N SER A 149 16.43 -6.19 10.00
CA SER A 149 16.33 -7.58 9.55
C SER A 149 16.66 -7.74 8.07
N PHE A 150 17.50 -8.73 7.77
CA PHE A 150 17.86 -9.15 6.42
C PHE A 150 17.10 -10.40 5.96
N ASN A 151 16.30 -11.03 6.82
CA ASN A 151 15.50 -12.20 6.44
C ASN A 151 14.13 -11.75 5.95
N HIS A 152 13.63 -12.35 4.88
CA HIS A 152 12.38 -11.93 4.24
C HIS A 152 11.18 -11.87 5.19
N ASP A 153 10.81 -12.97 5.85
CA ASP A 153 9.58 -12.97 6.66
C ASP A 153 9.64 -11.95 7.82
N PRO A 154 10.72 -11.89 8.63
CA PRO A 154 10.84 -10.86 9.66
C PRO A 154 10.94 -9.43 9.08
N ALA A 155 11.63 -9.21 7.96
CA ALA A 155 11.79 -7.89 7.36
C ALA A 155 10.49 -7.37 6.73
N VAL A 156 9.73 -8.21 6.04
CA VAL A 156 8.40 -7.87 5.51
C VAL A 156 7.46 -7.56 6.67
N MET A 157 7.49 -8.35 7.74
CA MET A 157 6.69 -8.08 8.94
C MET A 157 7.10 -6.76 9.61
N PHE A 158 8.40 -6.48 9.71
CA PHE A 158 8.91 -5.24 10.28
C PHE A 158 8.48 -4.03 9.47
N MET A 159 8.61 -4.09 8.15
CA MET A 159 8.15 -3.02 7.25
C MET A 159 6.65 -2.76 7.40
N ASN A 160 5.85 -3.81 7.60
CA ASN A 160 4.39 -3.68 7.71
C ASN A 160 3.88 -3.33 9.11
N THR A 161 4.60 -3.67 10.17
CA THR A 161 4.08 -3.61 11.55
C THR A 161 5.00 -2.88 12.54
N GLY A 162 6.19 -2.47 12.10
CA GLY A 162 7.23 -1.90 12.96
C GLY A 162 7.88 -2.92 13.91
N SER A 163 7.62 -4.22 13.73
CA SER A 163 8.09 -5.29 14.62
C SER A 163 8.35 -6.59 13.86
N VAL A 164 9.40 -7.31 14.23
CA VAL A 164 9.69 -8.66 13.74
C VAL A 164 8.86 -9.74 14.47
N ARG A 165 8.20 -9.38 15.57
CA ARG A 165 7.33 -10.27 16.35
C ARG A 165 5.91 -10.28 15.78
N PHE A 166 5.37 -11.48 15.58
CA PHE A 166 3.99 -11.69 15.17
C PHE A 166 2.97 -11.10 16.15
N GLY A 167 1.78 -10.80 15.64
CA GLY A 167 0.64 -10.31 16.44
C GLY A 167 0.57 -8.78 16.55
N ARG A 168 1.51 -8.05 15.94
CA ARG A 168 1.45 -6.59 15.82
C ARG A 168 0.53 -6.19 14.66
N PRO A 169 -0.29 -5.14 14.81
CA PRO A 169 -1.14 -4.65 13.71
C PRO A 169 -0.29 -4.08 12.58
N SER A 170 -0.76 -4.26 11.35
CA SER A 170 -0.13 -3.73 10.14
C SER A 170 -0.52 -2.27 9.85
N MET A 171 0.27 -1.57 9.01
CA MET A 171 0.01 -0.19 8.57
C MET A 171 -1.42 0.04 8.07
N GLY A 172 -1.97 -0.86 7.25
CA GLY A 172 -3.35 -0.72 6.81
C GLY A 172 -4.38 -0.87 7.94
N SER A 173 -4.08 -1.71 8.94
CA SER A 173 -4.90 -1.85 10.14
C SER A 173 -4.82 -0.61 11.04
N TRP A 174 -3.66 0.05 11.10
CA TRP A 174 -3.47 1.33 11.78
C TRP A 174 -4.42 2.39 11.21
N LEU A 175 -4.44 2.55 9.87
CA LEU A 175 -5.32 3.53 9.22
C LEU A 175 -6.81 3.16 9.38
N SER A 176 -7.15 1.87 9.23
CA SER A 176 -8.51 1.40 9.46
C SER A 176 -9.01 1.72 10.87
N TYR A 177 -8.14 1.59 11.88
CA TYR A 177 -8.44 1.90 13.27
C TYR A 177 -8.48 3.40 13.57
N GLY A 178 -7.49 4.16 13.09
CA GLY A 178 -7.34 5.58 13.40
C GLY A 178 -8.25 6.50 12.59
N LEU A 179 -8.53 6.15 11.33
CA LEU A 179 -9.26 7.02 10.38
C LEU A 179 -10.60 6.43 9.92
N GLY A 180 -10.90 5.18 10.27
CA GLY A 180 -12.14 4.50 9.87
C GLY A 180 -12.21 4.25 8.35
N SER A 181 -13.41 4.41 7.78
CA SER A 181 -13.66 4.30 6.34
C SER A 181 -14.41 5.54 5.85
N GLU A 182 -14.08 6.04 4.66
CA GLU A 182 -14.89 7.06 3.96
C GLU A 182 -15.97 6.44 3.09
N ASN A 183 -15.97 5.12 2.95
CA ASN A 183 -16.90 4.38 2.12
C ASN A 183 -17.61 3.30 2.94
N SER A 184 -18.88 3.03 2.62
CA SER A 184 -19.63 1.99 3.32
C SER A 184 -19.50 0.62 2.68
N ASP A 185 -19.05 0.54 1.43
CA ASP A 185 -19.27 -0.62 0.57
C ASP A 185 -18.02 -1.46 0.30
N LEU A 186 -16.86 -0.97 0.73
CA LEU A 186 -15.56 -1.61 0.58
C LEU A 186 -14.81 -1.63 1.92
N PRO A 187 -13.85 -2.56 2.10
CA PRO A 187 -12.94 -2.53 3.24
C PRO A 187 -12.08 -1.26 3.24
N SER A 188 -11.69 -0.77 4.42
CA SER A 188 -10.71 0.32 4.54
C SER A 188 -9.31 -0.08 4.10
N PHE A 189 -8.98 -1.38 4.18
CA PHE A 189 -7.66 -1.93 3.86
C PHE A 189 -7.79 -3.08 2.86
N VAL A 190 -7.27 -2.86 1.65
CA VAL A 190 -7.28 -3.83 0.55
C VAL A 190 -5.85 -4.22 0.16
N VAL A 191 -5.65 -5.52 -0.08
CA VAL A 191 -4.39 -6.10 -0.51
C VAL A 191 -4.53 -6.72 -1.89
N LEU A 192 -3.60 -6.40 -2.79
CA LEU A 192 -3.50 -6.90 -4.15
C LEU A 192 -2.15 -7.60 -4.32
N VAL A 193 -2.13 -8.74 -5.01
CA VAL A 193 -0.91 -9.55 -5.15
C VAL A 193 -0.66 -9.86 -6.62
N SER A 194 0.56 -9.63 -7.10
CA SER A 194 1.03 -10.00 -8.43
C SER A 194 2.44 -10.60 -8.37
N GLY A 195 3.06 -10.80 -9.54
CA GLY A 195 4.44 -11.22 -9.66
C GLY A 195 4.66 -12.73 -9.57
N LYS A 196 5.93 -13.13 -9.60
CA LYS A 196 6.34 -14.55 -9.61
C LYS A 196 6.46 -15.03 -8.18
N ASN A 197 5.81 -16.15 -7.86
CA ASN A 197 5.89 -16.75 -6.53
C ASN A 197 7.26 -17.39 -6.29
N ARG A 198 8.28 -16.57 -5.96
CA ARG A 198 9.57 -17.04 -5.43
C ARG A 198 9.52 -17.24 -3.92
N GLN A 199 8.69 -16.45 -3.24
CA GLN A 199 8.52 -16.46 -1.80
C GLN A 199 7.04 -16.35 -1.44
N PRO A 200 6.57 -17.09 -0.43
CA PRO A 200 5.20 -16.98 0.04
C PRO A 200 4.98 -15.63 0.71
N LEU A 201 3.78 -15.06 0.52
CA LEU A 201 3.29 -13.97 1.34
C LEU A 201 2.39 -14.56 2.41
N LEU A 202 2.59 -14.17 3.66
CA LEU A 202 1.81 -14.64 4.80
C LEU A 202 0.70 -13.66 5.10
N ASP A 203 -0.50 -14.16 5.42
CA ASP A 203 -1.64 -13.32 5.81
C ASP A 203 -1.35 -12.43 7.03
N SER A 204 -0.37 -12.82 7.84
CA SER A 204 0.12 -12.03 8.98
C SER A 204 0.74 -10.68 8.58
N TYR A 205 1.18 -10.51 7.33
CA TYR A 205 1.78 -9.25 6.86
C TYR A 205 0.78 -8.09 6.78
N TRP A 206 -0.51 -8.39 6.59
CA TRP A 206 -1.61 -7.41 6.60
C TRP A 206 -2.61 -7.70 7.72
N GLY A 207 -2.12 -8.31 8.81
CA GLY A 207 -2.93 -8.69 9.97
C GLY A 207 -3.41 -7.50 10.80
N ALA A 208 -4.58 -7.66 11.42
CA ALA A 208 -5.08 -6.74 12.45
C ALA A 208 -4.29 -6.83 13.78
N GLY A 209 -3.52 -7.91 13.98
CA GLY A 209 -2.81 -8.16 15.22
C GLY A 209 -3.77 -8.22 16.41
N PHE A 210 -3.48 -7.44 17.46
CA PHE A 210 -4.36 -7.31 18.62
C PHE A 210 -5.53 -6.31 18.44
N LEU A 211 -5.63 -5.62 17.29
CA LEU A 211 -6.80 -4.78 17.01
C LEU A 211 -8.01 -5.67 16.68
N PRO A 212 -9.25 -5.17 16.86
CA PRO A 212 -10.45 -5.89 16.47
C PRO A 212 -10.39 -6.36 15.00
N SER A 213 -10.91 -7.56 14.72
CA SER A 213 -10.74 -8.23 13.41
C SER A 213 -11.39 -7.48 12.23
N ARG A 214 -12.25 -6.48 12.50
CA ARG A 214 -12.77 -5.54 11.49
C ARG A 214 -11.68 -4.73 10.78
N HIS A 215 -10.49 -4.62 11.38
CA HIS A 215 -9.35 -3.88 10.82
C HIS A 215 -8.44 -4.74 9.95
N GLN A 216 -8.74 -6.04 9.82
CA GLN A 216 -7.98 -7.00 9.00
C GLN A 216 -7.93 -6.57 7.53
N GLY A 217 -6.75 -6.67 6.91
CA GLY A 217 -6.59 -6.46 5.47
C GLY A 217 -7.35 -7.52 4.67
N THR A 218 -8.08 -7.07 3.64
CA THR A 218 -8.85 -7.93 2.75
C THR A 218 -8.13 -8.12 1.42
N THR A 219 -7.73 -9.36 1.12
CA THR A 219 -7.06 -9.69 -0.14
C THR A 219 -8.09 -9.77 -1.27
N PHE A 220 -7.86 -9.01 -2.35
CA PHE A 220 -8.59 -9.18 -3.59
C PHE A 220 -7.79 -10.08 -4.53
N ARG A 221 -8.39 -11.19 -4.94
CA ARG A 221 -7.79 -12.18 -5.84
C ARG A 221 -7.71 -11.62 -7.25
N THR A 222 -6.60 -11.94 -7.92
CA THR A 222 -6.35 -11.57 -9.31
C THR A 222 -7.02 -12.48 -10.33
N SER A 223 -7.66 -13.57 -9.89
CA SER A 223 -8.40 -14.50 -10.74
C SER A 223 -9.59 -15.10 -9.98
N GLY A 224 -10.65 -15.42 -10.73
CA GLY A 224 -11.91 -15.90 -10.16
C GLY A 224 -12.67 -14.79 -9.43
N ASP A 225 -13.35 -15.15 -8.35
CA ASP A 225 -14.03 -14.16 -7.50
C ASP A 225 -13.01 -13.32 -6.74
N PRO A 226 -13.03 -11.98 -6.87
CA PRO A 226 -12.06 -11.10 -6.22
C PRO A 226 -12.05 -11.26 -4.71
N VAL A 227 -13.23 -11.46 -4.10
CA VAL A 227 -13.34 -11.85 -2.70
C VAL A 227 -14.00 -13.22 -2.66
N LEU A 228 -13.41 -14.13 -1.89
CA LEU A 228 -13.90 -15.50 -1.78
C LEU A 228 -15.37 -15.52 -1.34
N HIS A 229 -16.18 -16.28 -2.07
CA HIS A 229 -17.60 -16.49 -1.78
C HIS A 229 -18.43 -15.19 -1.75
N ILE A 230 -18.01 -14.16 -2.48
CA ILE A 230 -18.74 -12.90 -2.53
C ILE A 230 -20.03 -13.02 -3.35
N LYS A 231 -20.06 -13.87 -4.38
CA LYS A 231 -21.28 -14.11 -5.17
C LYS A 231 -22.24 -15.02 -4.41
N ASN A 232 -23.54 -14.82 -4.63
CA ASN A 232 -24.54 -15.76 -4.14
C ASN A 232 -24.45 -17.08 -4.91
N PRO A 233 -24.63 -18.23 -4.24
CA PRO A 233 -24.69 -19.51 -4.92
C PRO A 233 -25.92 -19.58 -5.84
N PRO A 234 -25.90 -20.45 -6.88
CA PRO A 234 -27.04 -20.64 -7.77
C PRO A 234 -28.33 -20.92 -6.99
N GLY A 235 -29.42 -20.26 -7.37
CA GLY A 235 -30.73 -20.40 -6.71
C GLY A 235 -30.94 -19.52 -5.48
N VAL A 236 -29.92 -18.79 -4.99
CA VAL A 236 -30.10 -17.83 -3.88
C VAL A 236 -30.26 -16.41 -4.41
N THR A 237 -31.47 -15.88 -4.26
CA THR A 237 -31.78 -14.50 -4.62
C THR A 237 -31.19 -13.50 -3.63
N ARG A 238 -31.05 -12.25 -4.06
CA ARG A 238 -30.58 -11.15 -3.20
C ARG A 238 -31.49 -10.92 -2.00
N GLU A 239 -32.81 -11.12 -2.16
CA GLU A 239 -33.81 -10.97 -1.11
C GLU A 239 -33.72 -12.09 -0.07
N GLU A 240 -33.55 -13.34 -0.51
CA GLU A 240 -33.29 -14.47 0.39
C GLU A 240 -31.98 -14.27 1.17
N ARG A 241 -30.92 -13.83 0.49
CA ARG A 241 -29.65 -13.51 1.15
C ARG A 241 -29.83 -12.43 2.22
N ARG A 242 -30.61 -11.38 1.94
CA ARG A 242 -30.91 -10.33 2.92
C ARG A 242 -31.70 -10.85 4.12
N ARG A 243 -32.67 -11.74 3.90
CA ARG A 243 -33.42 -12.41 4.98
C ARG A 243 -32.51 -13.27 5.86
N GLN A 244 -31.63 -14.07 5.26
CA GLN A 244 -30.63 -14.87 5.98
C GLN A 244 -29.71 -13.98 6.85
N LEU A 245 -29.21 -12.88 6.29
CA LEU A 245 -28.36 -11.94 7.02
C LEU A 245 -29.10 -11.23 8.16
N ASN A 246 -30.38 -10.90 7.99
CA ASN A 246 -31.20 -10.34 9.06
C ASN A 246 -31.36 -11.33 10.23
N LEU A 247 -31.58 -12.62 9.92
CA LEU A 247 -31.65 -13.67 10.93
C LEU A 247 -30.31 -13.83 11.66
N LEU A 248 -29.19 -13.92 10.92
CA LEU A 248 -27.85 -14.00 11.51
C LEU A 248 -27.55 -12.80 12.40
N ARG A 249 -27.90 -11.59 11.95
CA ARG A 249 -27.75 -10.37 12.74
C ARG A 249 -28.57 -10.44 14.02
N TRP A 250 -29.83 -10.86 13.96
CA TRP A 250 -30.68 -11.02 15.13
C TRP A 250 -30.11 -12.03 16.12
N MET A 251 -29.66 -13.20 15.65
CA MET A 251 -29.05 -14.23 16.48
C MET A 251 -27.76 -13.73 17.17
N ASN A 252 -26.87 -13.10 16.39
CA ASN A 252 -25.62 -12.56 16.91
C ASN A 252 -25.88 -11.42 17.90
N GLN A 253 -26.85 -10.55 17.65
CA GLN A 253 -27.20 -9.46 18.56
C GLN A 253 -27.66 -9.99 19.93
N ARG A 254 -28.52 -11.02 19.94
CA ARG A 254 -28.93 -11.67 21.20
C ARG A 254 -27.78 -12.34 21.93
N ARG A 255 -26.85 -12.96 21.19
CA ARG A 255 -25.64 -13.54 21.79
C ARG A 255 -24.76 -12.44 22.37
N HIS A 256 -24.56 -11.33 21.66
CA HIS A 256 -23.81 -10.18 22.14
C HIS A 256 -24.41 -9.60 23.42
N GLU A 257 -25.73 -9.45 23.50
CA GLU A 257 -26.42 -9.00 24.74
C GLU A 257 -26.17 -9.94 25.93
N ALA A 258 -26.02 -11.25 25.67
CA ALA A 258 -25.80 -12.24 26.72
C ALA A 258 -24.34 -12.32 27.23
N VAL A 259 -23.35 -12.12 26.35
CA VAL A 259 -21.92 -12.33 26.71
C VAL A 259 -21.04 -11.09 26.61
N ASN A 260 -21.56 -10.02 25.99
CA ASN A 260 -20.87 -8.75 25.75
C ASN A 260 -19.47 -8.90 25.10
N ASP A 261 -19.33 -9.88 24.19
CA ASP A 261 -18.11 -10.11 23.44
C ASP A 261 -18.06 -9.18 22.20
N PRO A 262 -17.12 -8.22 22.14
CA PRO A 262 -17.03 -7.27 21.03
C PRO A 262 -16.75 -7.92 19.68
N GLU A 263 -16.21 -9.14 19.64
CA GLU A 263 -15.96 -9.86 18.39
C GLU A 263 -17.27 -10.26 17.69
N ILE A 264 -18.37 -10.42 18.43
CA ILE A 264 -19.68 -10.68 17.85
C ILE A 264 -20.17 -9.46 17.06
N ALA A 265 -19.98 -8.25 17.59
CA ALA A 265 -20.31 -7.01 16.89
C ALA A 265 -19.47 -6.85 15.62
N THR A 266 -18.18 -7.21 15.68
CA THR A 266 -17.30 -7.26 14.52
C THR A 266 -17.81 -8.20 13.42
N ARG A 267 -18.22 -9.43 13.79
CA ARG A 267 -18.78 -10.39 12.83
C ARG A 267 -20.05 -9.89 12.16
N ILE A 268 -20.95 -9.25 12.92
CA ILE A 268 -22.16 -8.60 12.35
C ILE A 268 -21.74 -7.57 11.30
N ALA A 269 -20.78 -6.70 11.62
CA ALA A 269 -20.31 -5.67 10.70
C ALA A 269 -19.67 -6.26 9.43
N GLN A 270 -18.88 -7.33 9.56
CA GLN A 270 -18.26 -8.02 8.43
C GLN A 270 -19.30 -8.67 7.51
N TYR A 271 -20.34 -9.31 8.04
CA TYR A 271 -21.42 -9.86 7.22
C TYR A 271 -22.18 -8.79 6.44
N GLU A 272 -22.44 -7.65 7.07
CA GLU A 272 -23.09 -6.52 6.41
C GLU A 272 -22.20 -5.88 5.34
N LEU A 273 -20.89 -5.79 5.57
CA LEU A 273 -19.93 -5.32 4.57
C LEU A 273 -19.86 -6.29 3.39
N ALA A 274 -19.72 -7.59 3.64
CA ALA A 274 -19.70 -8.62 2.59
C ALA A 274 -20.94 -8.56 1.72
N TYR A 275 -22.12 -8.31 2.30
CA TYR A 275 -23.37 -8.13 1.55
C TYR A 275 -23.34 -6.93 0.60
N ARG A 276 -22.80 -5.78 1.03
CA ARG A 276 -22.67 -4.58 0.19
C ARG A 276 -21.64 -4.78 -0.92
N MET A 277 -20.52 -5.41 -0.57
CA MET A 277 -19.47 -5.78 -1.51
C MET A 277 -19.94 -6.69 -2.65
N GLN A 278 -21.01 -7.48 -2.48
CA GLN A 278 -21.57 -8.31 -3.57
C GLN A 278 -21.99 -7.49 -4.79
N VAL A 279 -22.40 -6.23 -4.57
CA VAL A 279 -22.77 -5.31 -5.66
C VAL A 279 -21.56 -4.49 -6.10
N SER A 280 -20.81 -3.94 -5.15
CA SER A 280 -19.77 -2.95 -5.44
C SER A 280 -18.47 -3.55 -5.97
N VAL A 281 -18.09 -4.75 -5.54
CA VAL A 281 -16.81 -5.38 -5.93
C VAL A 281 -16.78 -5.80 -7.39
N PRO A 282 -17.80 -6.49 -7.96
CA PRO A 282 -17.76 -6.87 -9.37
C PRO A 282 -17.52 -5.69 -10.32
N GLU A 283 -18.28 -4.60 -10.14
CA GLU A 283 -18.14 -3.36 -10.92
C GLU A 283 -16.77 -2.70 -10.72
N LEU A 284 -16.27 -2.67 -9.48
CA LEU A 284 -14.97 -2.09 -9.16
C LEU A 284 -13.81 -2.85 -9.81
N THR A 285 -13.87 -4.18 -9.76
CA THR A 285 -12.80 -5.05 -10.28
C THR A 285 -12.87 -5.24 -11.79
N ASP A 286 -13.97 -4.81 -12.42
CA ASP A 286 -14.10 -4.79 -13.85
C ASP A 286 -13.33 -3.62 -14.45
N ILE A 287 -12.11 -3.90 -14.87
CA ILE A 287 -11.26 -2.97 -15.61
C ILE A 287 -11.55 -2.94 -17.11
N THR A 288 -12.46 -3.79 -17.62
CA THR A 288 -12.86 -3.73 -19.05
C THR A 288 -13.68 -2.47 -19.35
N SER A 289 -14.36 -1.95 -18.33
CA SER A 289 -15.11 -0.68 -18.37
C SER A 289 -14.22 0.55 -18.53
N GLU A 290 -12.90 0.43 -18.30
CA GLU A 290 -11.97 1.54 -18.42
C GLU A 290 -11.67 1.87 -19.89
N PRO A 291 -11.53 3.17 -20.24
CA PRO A 291 -11.17 3.59 -21.59
C PRO A 291 -9.92 2.86 -22.10
N GLU A 292 -9.90 2.56 -23.40
CA GLU A 292 -8.75 1.88 -24.00
C GLU A 292 -7.44 2.66 -23.81
N SER A 293 -7.51 3.99 -23.86
CA SER A 293 -6.37 4.88 -23.56
C SER A 293 -5.80 4.64 -22.16
N ALA A 294 -6.66 4.52 -21.14
CA ALA A 294 -6.25 4.23 -19.77
C ALA A 294 -5.62 2.83 -19.68
N ARG A 295 -6.27 1.80 -20.24
CA ARG A 295 -5.72 0.44 -20.24
C ARG A 295 -4.34 0.36 -20.92
N ARG A 296 -4.19 1.01 -22.08
CA ARG A 296 -2.91 1.10 -22.80
C ARG A 296 -1.85 1.89 -22.02
N ALA A 297 -2.22 2.98 -21.36
CA ALA A 297 -1.29 3.78 -20.55
C ALA A 297 -0.66 2.95 -19.43
N TYR A 298 -1.45 2.15 -18.71
CA TYR A 298 -0.95 1.25 -17.67
C TYR A 298 -0.28 -0.02 -18.21
N GLY A 299 -0.57 -0.44 -19.45
CA GLY A 299 -0.26 -1.79 -19.92
C GLY A 299 -1.15 -2.86 -19.26
N ALA A 300 -2.38 -2.48 -18.90
CA ALA A 300 -3.35 -3.34 -18.22
C ALA A 300 -4.07 -4.26 -19.23
N GLU A 301 -4.14 -5.54 -18.89
CA GLU A 301 -4.75 -6.59 -19.71
C GLU A 301 -5.87 -7.28 -18.91
N PRO A 302 -7.15 -6.94 -19.16
CA PRO A 302 -8.27 -7.50 -18.41
C PRO A 302 -8.26 -9.03 -18.35
N GLY A 303 -8.56 -9.57 -17.17
CA GLY A 303 -8.60 -11.02 -16.92
C GLY A 303 -7.22 -11.66 -16.63
N LYS A 304 -6.11 -10.93 -16.77
CA LYS A 304 -4.78 -11.42 -16.36
C LYS A 304 -4.41 -10.98 -14.96
N ALA A 305 -3.65 -11.81 -14.25
CA ALA A 305 -3.00 -11.40 -13.01
C ALA A 305 -1.72 -10.60 -13.35
N SER A 306 -1.73 -9.29 -13.14
CA SER A 306 -0.58 -8.43 -13.45
C SER A 306 -0.50 -7.23 -12.50
N PHE A 307 0.71 -6.71 -12.32
CA PHE A 307 0.93 -5.50 -11.53
C PHE A 307 0.24 -4.27 -12.17
N ALA A 308 0.18 -4.22 -13.50
CA ALA A 308 -0.53 -3.17 -14.23
C ALA A 308 -2.04 -3.13 -13.93
N ASN A 309 -2.69 -4.30 -13.91
CA ASN A 309 -4.09 -4.41 -13.52
C ASN A 309 -4.30 -3.99 -12.07
N ASN A 310 -3.38 -4.38 -11.18
CA ASN A 310 -3.43 -3.98 -9.78
C ASN A 310 -3.29 -2.46 -9.60
N CYS A 311 -2.40 -1.79 -10.36
CA CYS A 311 -2.27 -0.33 -10.32
C CYS A 311 -3.55 0.37 -10.79
N LEU A 312 -4.15 -0.10 -11.88
CA LEU A 312 -5.42 0.46 -12.38
C LEU A 312 -6.56 0.27 -11.36
N LEU A 313 -6.64 -0.91 -10.74
CA LEU A 313 -7.58 -1.20 -9.67
C LEU A 313 -7.31 -0.36 -8.41
N ALA A 314 -6.04 -0.10 -8.09
CA ALA A 314 -5.66 0.77 -6.97
C ALA A 314 -6.17 2.20 -7.16
N ARG A 315 -6.07 2.75 -8.37
CA ARG A 315 -6.68 4.04 -8.69
C ARG A 315 -8.19 4.02 -8.46
N LYS A 316 -8.90 2.99 -8.93
CA LYS A 316 -10.36 2.86 -8.71
C LYS A 316 -10.72 2.72 -7.22
N LEU A 317 -9.92 1.99 -6.45
CA LEU A 317 -10.07 1.86 -5.00
C LEU A 317 -9.87 3.20 -4.28
N ALA A 318 -8.88 3.98 -4.72
CA ALA A 318 -8.62 5.33 -4.20
C ALA A 318 -9.78 6.28 -4.49
N GLU A 319 -10.33 6.26 -5.71
CA GLU A 319 -11.54 7.02 -6.08
C GLU A 319 -12.76 6.67 -5.22
N ARG A 320 -12.87 5.40 -4.81
CA ARG A 320 -13.94 4.93 -3.91
C ARG A 320 -13.61 5.07 -2.42
N GLY A 321 -12.57 5.83 -2.07
CA GLY A 321 -12.28 6.18 -0.67
C GLY A 321 -11.76 5.03 0.19
N VAL A 322 -11.06 4.05 -0.40
CA VAL A 322 -10.31 3.05 0.39
C VAL A 322 -9.07 3.71 1.02
N ARG A 323 -8.86 3.49 2.32
CA ARG A 323 -7.83 4.19 3.11
C ARG A 323 -6.41 3.67 2.86
N PHE A 324 -6.25 2.36 2.74
CA PHE A 324 -4.95 1.73 2.55
C PHE A 324 -5.05 0.66 1.47
N ILE A 325 -4.28 0.82 0.42
CA ILE A 325 -4.27 -0.08 -0.74
C ILE A 325 -2.84 -0.56 -0.92
N GLN A 326 -2.61 -1.86 -0.71
CA GLN A 326 -1.26 -2.42 -0.76
C GLN A 326 -1.12 -3.39 -1.92
N LEU A 327 -0.15 -3.14 -2.79
CA LEU A 327 0.16 -3.95 -3.95
C LEU A 327 1.47 -4.66 -3.69
N TYR A 328 1.42 -5.97 -3.47
CA TYR A 328 2.62 -6.80 -3.44
C TYR A 328 2.94 -7.29 -4.85
N ASP A 329 4.11 -6.92 -5.38
CA ASP A 329 4.68 -7.56 -6.56
C ASP A 329 5.81 -8.50 -6.14
N LYS A 330 5.65 -9.80 -6.39
CA LYS A 330 6.61 -10.82 -5.96
C LYS A 330 7.71 -11.07 -6.99
N GLY A 331 8.86 -11.50 -6.47
CA GLY A 331 9.95 -12.06 -7.26
C GLY A 331 11.12 -11.11 -7.47
N TRP A 332 11.30 -10.13 -6.59
CA TRP A 332 12.43 -9.22 -6.59
C TRP A 332 13.71 -9.83 -5.99
N ASP A 333 13.57 -10.97 -5.31
CA ASP A 333 14.67 -11.74 -4.72
C ASP A 333 15.57 -12.39 -5.78
N SER A 334 16.56 -11.62 -6.23
CA SER A 334 17.45 -11.93 -7.36
C SER A 334 18.85 -12.29 -6.87
N HIS A 335 18.95 -13.45 -6.22
CA HIS A 335 20.20 -14.08 -5.79
C HIS A 335 21.09 -14.55 -6.96
N GLY A 336 20.52 -14.68 -8.16
CA GLY A 336 21.19 -14.98 -9.43
C GLY A 336 20.43 -14.37 -10.60
N GLU A 337 21.03 -14.44 -11.80
CA GLU A 337 20.47 -13.98 -13.08
C GLU A 337 19.96 -12.53 -13.03
N ILE A 338 20.58 -11.67 -12.22
CA ILE A 338 20.04 -10.33 -11.90
C ILE A 338 19.83 -9.47 -13.15
N ARG A 339 20.72 -9.58 -14.16
CA ARG A 339 20.58 -8.87 -15.43
C ARG A 339 19.23 -9.19 -16.10
N LYS A 340 18.83 -10.47 -16.10
CA LYS A 340 17.58 -10.94 -16.71
C LYS A 340 16.38 -10.71 -15.79
N ASP A 341 16.49 -11.16 -14.54
CA ASP A 341 15.39 -11.15 -13.58
C ASP A 341 14.98 -9.72 -13.23
N HIS A 342 15.95 -8.87 -12.89
CA HIS A 342 15.69 -7.49 -12.49
C HIS A 342 15.17 -6.65 -13.66
N ALA A 343 15.74 -6.81 -14.87
CA ALA A 343 15.21 -6.14 -16.07
C ALA A 343 13.78 -6.57 -16.40
N THR A 344 13.45 -7.85 -16.22
CA THR A 344 12.08 -8.35 -16.40
C THR A 344 11.13 -7.77 -15.34
N ARG A 345 11.55 -7.71 -14.07
CA ARG A 345 10.73 -7.12 -12.99
C ARG A 345 10.48 -5.63 -13.23
N CYS A 346 11.52 -4.86 -13.52
CA CYS A 346 11.41 -3.42 -13.76
C CYS A 346 10.50 -3.13 -14.95
N ARG A 347 10.61 -3.88 -16.06
CA ARG A 347 9.71 -3.74 -17.21
C ARG A 347 8.22 -3.91 -16.85
N HIS A 348 7.91 -4.81 -15.92
CA HIS A 348 6.51 -5.06 -15.52
C HIS A 348 5.93 -3.98 -14.61
N VAL A 349 6.77 -3.23 -13.88
CA VAL A 349 6.31 -2.23 -12.90
C VAL A 349 6.50 -0.80 -13.37
N ASP A 350 7.50 -0.51 -14.21
CA ASP A 350 7.88 0.86 -14.58
C ASP A 350 6.73 1.63 -15.26
N GLN A 351 6.17 1.10 -16.35
CA GLN A 351 5.05 1.72 -17.06
C GLN A 351 3.81 1.93 -16.15
N PRO A 352 3.28 0.92 -15.45
CA PRO A 352 2.09 1.10 -14.63
C PRO A 352 2.31 2.00 -13.40
N ILE A 353 3.52 2.08 -12.83
CA ILE A 353 3.83 3.06 -11.76
C ILE A 353 3.70 4.48 -12.31
N ALA A 354 4.34 4.75 -13.46
CA ALA A 354 4.29 6.08 -14.06
C ALA A 354 2.86 6.47 -14.47
N ALA A 355 2.10 5.51 -15.00
CA ALA A 355 0.69 5.69 -15.34
C ALA A 355 -0.17 5.98 -14.09
N LEU A 356 0.06 5.25 -12.98
CA LEU A 356 -0.65 5.48 -11.73
C LEU A 356 -0.43 6.89 -11.19
N LEU A 357 0.82 7.34 -11.07
CA LEU A 357 1.13 8.70 -10.60
C LEU A 357 0.53 9.77 -11.52
N THR A 358 0.61 9.56 -12.84
CA THR A 358 0.02 10.47 -13.82
C THR A 358 -1.50 10.56 -13.70
N ASP A 359 -2.18 9.42 -13.59
CA ASP A 359 -3.64 9.32 -13.51
C ASP A 359 -4.17 9.89 -12.19
N LEU A 360 -3.50 9.61 -11.07
CA LEU A 360 -3.82 10.22 -9.77
C LEU A 360 -3.70 11.75 -9.83
N ARG A 361 -2.63 12.28 -10.44
CA ARG A 361 -2.44 13.72 -10.61
C ARG A 361 -3.51 14.34 -11.51
N GLN A 362 -3.79 13.74 -12.66
CA GLN A 362 -4.83 14.22 -13.58
C GLN A 362 -6.22 14.28 -12.94
N ARG A 363 -6.47 13.44 -11.93
CA ARG A 363 -7.73 13.39 -11.19
C ARG A 363 -7.73 14.24 -9.92
N GLY A 364 -6.63 14.94 -9.61
CA GLY A 364 -6.49 15.69 -8.36
C GLY A 364 -6.43 14.81 -7.10
N LEU A 365 -6.12 13.52 -7.26
CA LEU A 365 -6.02 12.55 -6.15
C LEU A 365 -4.59 12.41 -5.61
N LEU A 366 -3.57 12.87 -6.35
CA LEU A 366 -2.18 12.76 -5.89
C LEU A 366 -1.93 13.63 -4.64
N ASP A 367 -2.58 14.79 -4.56
CA ASP A 367 -2.41 15.72 -3.45
C ASP A 367 -2.87 15.14 -2.11
N ASP A 368 -3.89 14.28 -2.12
CA ASP A 368 -4.46 13.64 -0.92
C ASP A 368 -4.19 12.12 -0.84
N THR A 369 -3.32 11.58 -1.70
CA THR A 369 -2.89 10.17 -1.69
C THR A 369 -1.39 10.08 -1.54
N LEU A 370 -0.93 9.49 -0.44
CA LEU A 370 0.48 9.15 -0.25
C LEU A 370 0.80 7.84 -0.97
N VAL A 371 1.60 7.93 -2.03
CA VAL A 371 2.11 6.75 -2.75
C VAL A 371 3.50 6.40 -2.21
N ILE A 372 3.69 5.14 -1.83
CA ILE A 372 4.94 4.61 -1.30
C ILE A 372 5.43 3.51 -2.23
N TRP A 373 6.73 3.46 -2.51
CA TRP A 373 7.36 2.36 -3.22
C TRP A 373 8.62 1.88 -2.51
N GLY A 374 8.80 0.56 -2.51
CA GLY A 374 10.00 -0.08 -1.99
C GLY A 374 9.74 -1.52 -1.60
N GLY A 375 10.77 -2.17 -1.05
CA GLY A 375 10.68 -3.51 -0.47
C GLY A 375 11.00 -3.50 1.03
N GLU A 376 11.24 -4.68 1.58
CA GLU A 376 11.61 -4.93 2.97
C GLU A 376 13.04 -4.49 3.34
N PHE A 377 13.94 -4.50 2.37
CA PHE A 377 15.36 -4.13 2.49
C PHE A 377 15.98 -3.91 1.09
N GLY A 378 17.28 -3.60 1.03
CA GLY A 378 18.04 -3.49 -0.23
C GLY A 378 18.84 -4.73 -0.61
N ARG A 379 19.82 -4.55 -1.49
CA ARG A 379 20.70 -5.62 -1.94
C ARG A 379 22.16 -5.28 -1.77
N THR A 380 22.98 -6.30 -1.50
CA THR A 380 24.39 -6.08 -1.25
C THR A 380 25.09 -5.49 -2.48
N PRO A 381 26.12 -4.65 -2.28
CA PRO A 381 26.98 -4.21 -3.38
C PRO A 381 27.91 -5.32 -3.90
N MET A 382 27.81 -6.53 -3.36
CA MET A 382 28.70 -7.65 -3.68
C MET A 382 28.01 -8.66 -4.60
N SER A 383 28.84 -9.41 -5.30
CA SER A 383 28.41 -10.52 -6.13
C SER A 383 28.04 -11.72 -5.26
N GLN A 384 26.82 -12.22 -5.45
CA GLN A 384 26.48 -13.57 -5.01
C GLN A 384 26.59 -14.53 -6.20
N GLY A 385 27.54 -15.46 -6.11
CA GLY A 385 27.93 -16.31 -7.23
C GLY A 385 28.96 -15.65 -8.15
N ARG A 386 29.18 -16.26 -9.32
CA ARG A 386 30.26 -15.90 -10.27
C ARG A 386 29.72 -15.64 -11.68
N GLY A 387 30.39 -14.76 -12.41
CA GLY A 387 30.10 -14.50 -13.83
C GLY A 387 28.80 -13.71 -14.05
N GLU A 388 28.26 -13.82 -15.26
CA GLU A 388 27.11 -13.02 -15.70
C GLU A 388 25.80 -13.38 -14.99
N SER A 389 25.69 -14.61 -14.49
CA SER A 389 24.53 -15.10 -13.73
C SER A 389 24.58 -14.72 -12.25
N ALA A 390 25.60 -13.99 -11.80
CA ALA A 390 25.68 -13.57 -10.40
C ALA A 390 24.58 -12.56 -10.04
N GLY A 391 23.99 -12.75 -8.86
CA GLY A 391 23.02 -11.84 -8.28
C GLY A 391 23.58 -11.04 -7.11
N ARG A 392 22.69 -10.65 -6.20
CA ARG A 392 23.03 -9.92 -4.96
C ARG A 392 22.29 -10.51 -3.76
N ASP A 393 22.93 -10.41 -2.61
CA ASP A 393 22.42 -10.95 -1.34
C ASP A 393 21.54 -9.93 -0.60
N HIS A 394 20.91 -10.35 0.49
CA HIS A 394 20.06 -9.50 1.34
C HIS A 394 20.86 -8.42 2.05
N HIS A 395 20.26 -7.23 2.21
CA HIS A 395 21.02 -6.10 2.73
C HIS A 395 20.17 -5.06 3.48
N PRO A 396 20.21 -5.03 4.81
CA PRO A 396 19.32 -4.19 5.62
C PRO A 396 19.90 -2.79 5.94
N HIS A 397 21.18 -2.57 5.70
CA HIS A 397 21.93 -1.44 6.28
C HIS A 397 21.86 -0.12 5.50
N GLY A 398 21.36 -0.15 4.27
CA GLY A 398 21.24 1.01 3.41
C GLY A 398 20.53 0.64 2.13
N PHE A 399 19.39 1.27 1.84
CA PHE A 399 18.62 1.03 0.64
C PHE A 399 17.72 2.22 0.30
N THR A 400 17.07 2.12 -0.87
CA THR A 400 16.23 3.17 -1.41
C THR A 400 14.74 2.84 -1.35
N MET A 401 13.96 3.80 -0.90
CA MET A 401 12.50 3.86 -1.08
C MET A 401 12.13 5.23 -1.62
N TRP A 402 10.92 5.38 -2.15
CA TRP A 402 10.44 6.70 -2.54
C TRP A 402 8.98 6.91 -2.18
N LEU A 403 8.63 8.19 -2.03
CA LEU A 403 7.31 8.68 -1.67
C LEU A 403 6.83 9.70 -2.71
N ALA A 404 5.52 9.78 -2.95
CA ALA A 404 4.93 10.81 -3.82
C ALA A 404 3.54 11.21 -3.32
N GLY A 405 3.18 12.47 -3.50
CA GLY A 405 1.87 13.00 -3.10
C GLY A 405 1.65 13.08 -1.59
N GLY A 406 0.42 13.40 -1.17
CA GLY A 406 0.00 13.33 0.24
C GLY A 406 0.79 14.21 1.22
N GLY A 407 1.29 15.37 0.77
CA GLY A 407 2.09 16.30 1.59
C GLY A 407 3.60 16.07 1.57
N ILE A 408 4.08 15.17 0.72
CA ILE A 408 5.51 14.95 0.49
C ILE A 408 6.05 15.97 -0.52
N LYS A 409 7.24 16.50 -0.23
CA LYS A 409 7.94 17.45 -1.08
C LYS A 409 8.45 16.77 -2.36
N PRO A 410 7.97 17.18 -3.54
CA PRO A 410 8.28 16.47 -4.79
C PRO A 410 9.68 16.83 -5.31
N GLY A 411 10.31 15.91 -6.06
CA GLY A 411 11.56 16.15 -6.80
C GLY A 411 12.83 16.25 -5.94
N ILE A 412 12.79 15.81 -4.68
CA ILE A 412 13.95 15.83 -3.78
C ILE A 412 14.62 14.46 -3.69
N VAL A 413 15.90 14.48 -3.36
CA VAL A 413 16.65 13.31 -2.88
C VAL A 413 17.05 13.57 -1.44
N HIS A 414 16.67 12.66 -0.54
CA HIS A 414 16.96 12.75 0.89
C HIS A 414 17.92 11.64 1.33
N GLY A 415 18.97 12.05 2.03
CA GLY A 415 20.04 11.18 2.50
C GLY A 415 20.83 10.50 1.38
N ALA A 416 21.82 9.72 1.80
CA ALA A 416 22.67 8.95 0.91
C ALA A 416 23.23 7.72 1.63
N THR A 417 23.47 6.65 0.86
CA THR A 417 24.36 5.58 1.28
C THR A 417 25.82 5.93 0.99
N ASP A 418 26.77 5.17 1.55
CA ASP A 418 28.20 5.30 1.21
C ASP A 418 28.52 5.07 -0.29
N GLU A 419 29.79 5.21 -0.66
CA GLU A 419 30.26 5.13 -2.05
C GLU A 419 30.05 3.76 -2.71
N PHE A 420 29.90 2.70 -1.92
CA PHE A 420 29.54 1.36 -2.41
C PHE A 420 28.03 1.13 -2.39
N GLY A 421 27.26 1.94 -1.69
CA GLY A 421 25.85 1.69 -1.42
C GLY A 421 25.61 0.72 -0.26
N TYR A 422 26.57 0.56 0.64
CA TYR A 422 26.49 -0.42 1.72
C TYR A 422 25.73 0.13 2.95
N PHE A 423 26.12 1.26 3.49
CA PHE A 423 25.48 1.81 4.69
C PHE A 423 24.75 3.10 4.36
N ALA A 424 23.54 3.27 4.89
CA ALA A 424 22.95 4.59 5.04
C ALA A 424 23.92 5.47 5.85
N ARG A 425 24.41 6.55 5.22
CA ARG A 425 25.52 7.37 5.71
C ARG A 425 25.07 8.77 6.09
N GLU A 426 24.28 9.39 5.23
CA GLU A 426 23.77 10.76 5.41
C GLU A 426 22.26 10.72 5.63
N ASP A 427 21.77 11.56 6.55
CA ASP A 427 20.36 11.69 6.92
C ASP A 427 19.63 10.36 7.00
N LYS A 428 20.12 9.47 7.85
CA LYS A 428 19.60 8.10 8.00
C LYS A 428 18.11 8.12 8.36
N VAL A 429 17.34 7.34 7.62
CA VAL A 429 15.91 7.12 7.87
C VAL A 429 15.71 5.67 8.28
N HIS A 430 15.26 5.44 9.50
CA HIS A 430 14.86 4.10 9.93
C HIS A 430 13.44 3.76 9.43
N VAL A 431 13.09 2.48 9.32
CA VAL A 431 11.71 2.07 8.97
C VAL A 431 10.67 2.70 9.91
N HIS A 432 10.98 2.86 11.19
CA HIS A 432 10.08 3.55 12.12
C HIS A 432 9.94 5.05 11.84
N ASP A 433 10.96 5.71 11.29
CA ASP A 433 10.89 7.11 10.88
C ASP A 433 9.98 7.27 9.66
N LEU A 434 10.03 6.30 8.72
CA LEU A 434 9.10 6.21 7.61
C LEU A 434 7.66 6.04 8.10
N HIS A 435 7.40 5.15 9.06
CA HIS A 435 6.07 4.98 9.67
C HIS A 435 5.57 6.25 10.36
N ALA A 436 6.43 6.91 11.14
CA ALA A 436 6.10 8.17 11.82
C ALA A 436 5.75 9.26 10.81
N THR A 437 6.50 9.37 9.72
CA THR A 437 6.27 10.35 8.64
C THR A 437 4.97 10.06 7.90
N MET A 438 4.68 8.79 7.57
CA MET A 438 3.41 8.39 6.94
C MET A 438 2.21 8.77 7.82
N LEU A 439 2.24 8.42 9.11
CA LEU A 439 1.17 8.77 10.05
C LEU A 439 1.03 10.28 10.21
N HIS A 440 2.15 11.01 10.19
CA HIS A 440 2.13 12.47 10.18
C HIS A 440 1.38 13.01 8.97
N CYS A 441 1.69 12.57 7.74
CA CYS A 441 0.94 13.01 6.56
C CYS A 441 -0.59 12.77 6.69
N LEU A 442 -1.00 11.75 7.43
CA LEU A 442 -2.39 11.38 7.68
C LEU A 442 -3.04 12.11 8.87
N GLY A 443 -2.34 13.06 9.51
CA GLY A 443 -2.85 13.82 10.67
C GLY A 443 -2.80 13.03 12.00
N LEU A 444 -2.02 11.95 12.07
CA LEU A 444 -1.89 11.10 13.25
C LEU A 444 -0.52 11.28 13.91
N ARG A 445 -0.51 11.66 15.19
CA ARG A 445 0.72 11.66 15.97
C ARG A 445 1.03 10.25 16.47
N HIS A 446 2.02 9.59 15.86
CA HIS A 446 2.31 8.17 16.12
C HIS A 446 2.55 7.83 17.61
N LYS A 447 3.11 8.77 18.40
CA LYS A 447 3.39 8.59 19.84
C LYS A 447 2.14 8.54 20.71
N ASP A 448 1.07 9.21 20.28
CA ASP A 448 -0.22 9.28 20.97
C ASP A 448 -1.18 8.20 20.44
N PHE A 449 -0.83 7.60 19.29
CA PHE A 449 -1.64 6.60 18.62
C PHE A 449 -1.50 5.23 19.27
N THR A 450 -2.35 5.01 20.29
CA THR A 450 -2.27 3.85 21.19
C THR A 450 -3.55 3.03 21.20
N PHE A 451 -3.44 1.75 21.57
CA PHE A 451 -4.57 0.85 21.81
C PHE A 451 -4.37 0.07 23.10
N ARG A 452 -5.41 -0.06 23.93
CA ARG A 452 -5.33 -0.81 25.19
C ARG A 452 -5.53 -2.31 24.93
N HIS A 453 -4.48 -3.09 25.19
CA HIS A 453 -4.50 -4.54 25.05
C HIS A 453 -3.86 -5.20 26.28
N GLN A 454 -4.50 -6.23 26.84
CA GLN A 454 -4.01 -6.96 28.02
C GLN A 454 -3.54 -6.05 29.18
N GLY A 455 -4.28 -4.96 29.43
CA GLY A 455 -3.99 -4.02 30.52
C GLY A 455 -2.92 -2.97 30.20
N ARG A 456 -2.19 -3.05 29.08
CA ARG A 456 -1.19 -2.05 28.65
C ARG A 456 -1.69 -1.20 27.48
N ALA A 457 -1.34 0.09 27.46
CA ALA A 457 -1.48 0.92 26.27
C ALA A 457 -0.30 0.66 25.32
N PHE A 458 -0.58 0.09 24.15
CA PHE A 458 0.42 -0.17 23.12
C PHE A 458 0.42 0.97 22.10
N ARG A 459 1.58 1.56 21.83
CA ARG A 459 1.78 2.39 20.62
C ARG A 459 1.81 1.48 19.41
N LEU A 460 1.06 1.84 18.36
CA LEU A 460 0.94 0.98 17.19
C LEU A 460 2.22 0.91 16.34
N THR A 461 3.05 1.95 16.36
CA THR A 461 4.37 2.01 15.70
C THR A 461 5.55 1.59 16.59
N ASP A 462 5.28 1.00 17.76
CA ASP A 462 6.27 0.84 18.83
C ASP A 462 6.77 2.20 19.40
N GLU A 463 7.82 2.17 20.24
CA GLU A 463 8.35 3.34 20.95
C GLU A 463 9.36 4.18 20.14
N PHE A 464 9.65 3.76 18.91
CA PHE A 464 10.64 4.37 18.03
C PHE A 464 10.03 5.31 16.99
N GLY A 465 10.88 5.95 16.20
CA GLY A 465 10.50 6.78 15.06
C GLY A 465 10.48 8.28 15.36
N LYS A 466 10.97 9.05 14.39
CA LYS A 466 10.82 10.50 14.29
C LYS A 466 10.27 10.86 12.91
N VAL A 467 9.50 11.95 12.84
CA VAL A 467 9.04 12.50 11.56
C VAL A 467 10.23 13.05 10.80
N VAL A 468 10.35 12.70 9.52
CA VAL A 468 11.40 13.19 8.63
C VAL A 468 10.94 14.50 8.00
N GLU A 469 11.06 15.59 8.75
CA GLU A 469 10.59 16.92 8.35
C GLU A 469 11.12 17.40 6.97
N PRO A 470 12.38 17.12 6.56
CA PRO A 470 12.87 17.51 5.23
C PRO A 470 12.07 16.94 4.05
N LEU A 471 11.28 15.88 4.26
CA LEU A 471 10.42 15.27 3.24
C LEU A 471 9.06 15.96 3.09
N LEU A 472 8.70 16.90 3.96
CA LEU A 472 7.35 17.49 4.02
C LEU A 472 7.26 18.86 3.31
N VAL A 473 6.05 19.24 2.88
CA VAL A 473 5.71 20.54 2.26
C VAL A 473 5.19 21.58 3.25
#